data_AF-A0A838NL28-F1
#
_entry.id   AF-A0A838NL28-F1
#
_cell.length_a   1.000
_cell.length_b   1.000
_cell.length_c   1.000
_cell.angle_alpha   90.00
_cell.angle_beta   90.00
_cell.angle_gamma   90.00
#
_symmetry.space_group_name_H-M   'P 1'
#
loop_
_entity.id
_entity.type
_entity.pdbx_description
1 polymer ?
#
loop_
_entity_poly.entity_id
_entity_poly.type
_entity_poly.pdbx_seq_one_letter_code
_entity_poly.pdbx_strand_id
1 'polypeptide(L)'
;MPKAVRYVCLPGSRFTGSTLLGSLLNEHPDCASIGAATGLIRRTDLSTYRCSCGELFRECEFWNHIAARTRALGHPVNVFETNFWNTHLRLSRNHLVNGVLARSLGWEPLTRLRDGVVGRAPGAKAAISRMAWNTWSLASAVLER
;
A
#
# COMPACT_ATOMS: atom_id res chain seq x y z
N MET A 1 0.87 3.50 21.64
CA MET A 1 1.32 3.27 20.25
C MET A 1 0.85 1.89 19.83
N PRO A 2 0.47 1.66 18.56
CA PRO A 2 0.01 0.36 18.11
C PRO A 2 1.14 -0.66 18.14
N LYS A 3 0.79 -1.95 18.19
CA LYS A 3 1.77 -3.04 18.10
C LYS A 3 2.49 -2.97 16.76
N ALA A 4 3.82 -3.03 16.80
CA ALA A 4 4.63 -3.07 15.59
C ALA A 4 4.32 -4.34 14.78
N VAL A 5 4.02 -4.17 13.50
CA VAL A 5 3.76 -5.27 12.56
C VAL A 5 5.01 -5.51 11.74
N ARG A 6 5.45 -6.77 11.67
CA ARG A 6 6.57 -7.20 10.83
C ARG A 6 5.99 -7.75 9.52
N TYR A 7 6.45 -7.22 8.40
CA TYR A 7 6.09 -7.73 7.08
C TYR A 7 7.30 -7.62 6.15
N VAL A 8 7.29 -8.43 5.10
CA VAL A 8 8.29 -8.38 4.03
C VAL A 8 7.71 -7.60 2.86
N CYS A 9 8.46 -6.62 2.37
CA CYS A 9 8.12 -5.92 1.13
C CYS A 9 8.92 -6.53 -0.01
N LEU A 10 8.24 -6.86 -1.12
CA LEU A 10 8.86 -7.36 -2.35
C LEU A 10 8.83 -6.26 -3.42
N PRO A 11 9.75 -5.27 -3.36
CA PRO A 11 9.85 -4.26 -4.40
C PRO A 11 10.40 -4.90 -5.69
N GLY A 12 9.82 -4.55 -6.84
CA GLY A 12 10.29 -5.06 -8.12
C GLY A 12 9.79 -4.23 -9.30
N SER A 13 10.52 -4.26 -10.40
CA SER A 13 10.01 -3.80 -11.69
C SER A 13 8.98 -4.81 -12.24
N ARG A 14 8.19 -4.39 -13.22
CA ARG A 14 7.20 -5.26 -13.85
C ARG A 14 7.90 -6.50 -14.45
N PHE A 15 7.22 -7.64 -14.39
CA PHE A 15 7.66 -8.92 -14.99
C PHE A 15 8.91 -9.55 -14.36
N THR A 16 9.18 -9.28 -13.08
CA THR A 16 10.29 -9.89 -12.31
C THR A 16 9.88 -11.14 -11.53
N GLY A 17 8.67 -11.66 -11.75
CA GLY A 17 8.18 -12.85 -11.05
C GLY A 17 7.64 -12.59 -9.63
N SER A 18 7.51 -11.33 -9.19
CA SER A 18 6.96 -10.99 -7.86
C SER A 18 5.57 -11.57 -7.62
N THR A 19 4.72 -11.65 -8.65
CA THR A 19 3.40 -12.27 -8.57
C THR A 19 3.51 -13.78 -8.34
N LEU A 20 4.38 -14.47 -9.09
CA LEU A 20 4.61 -15.92 -8.93
C LEU A 20 5.13 -16.23 -7.53
N LEU A 21 6.13 -15.47 -7.06
CA LEU A 21 6.66 -15.61 -5.71
C LEU A 21 5.58 -15.37 -4.64
N GLY A 22 4.75 -14.34 -4.83
CA GLY A 22 3.62 -14.07 -3.93
C GLY A 22 2.60 -15.21 -3.89
N SER A 23 2.30 -15.84 -5.04
CA SER A 23 1.44 -17.02 -5.09
C SER A 23 2.06 -18.22 -4.37
N LEU A 24 3.36 -18.49 -4.57
CA LEU A 24 4.05 -19.57 -3.88
C LEU A 24 4.08 -19.37 -2.35
N LEU A 25 4.26 -18.13 -1.90
CA LEU A 25 4.21 -17.80 -0.46
C LEU A 25 2.82 -18.00 0.13
N ASN A 26 1.75 -17.77 -0.64
CA ASN A 26 0.37 -17.98 -0.20
C ASN A 26 -0.01 -19.47 -0.03
N GLU A 27 0.79 -20.40 -0.55
CA GLU A 27 0.59 -21.83 -0.28
C GLU A 27 1.03 -22.22 1.14
N HIS A 28 1.81 -21.38 1.83
CA HIS A 28 2.25 -21.64 3.18
C HIS A 28 1.23 -21.11 4.21
N PRO A 29 0.73 -21.93 5.15
CA PRO A 29 -0.37 -21.54 6.05
C PRO A 29 -0.04 -20.34 6.95
N ASP A 30 1.24 -20.15 7.31
CA ASP A 30 1.68 -19.01 8.15
C ASP A 30 2.00 -17.73 7.37
N CYS A 31 1.76 -17.71 6.05
CA CYS A 31 2.13 -16.61 5.17
C CYS A 31 0.90 -16.09 4.42
N ALA A 32 0.69 -14.78 4.47
CA ALA A 32 -0.25 -14.08 3.60
C ALA A 32 0.50 -13.03 2.78
N SER A 33 0.54 -13.26 1.47
CA SER A 33 1.08 -12.37 0.45
C SER A 33 -0.07 -11.70 -0.29
N ILE A 34 -0.23 -10.40 -0.08
CA ILE A 34 -1.13 -9.57 -0.87
C ILE A 34 -0.39 -8.96 -2.06
N GLY A 35 -0.93 -9.16 -3.26
CA GLY A 35 -0.42 -8.51 -4.46
C GLY A 35 -0.61 -6.99 -4.39
N ALA A 36 0.35 -6.24 -4.94
CA ALA A 36 0.32 -4.78 -5.13
C ALA A 36 -0.51 -4.02 -4.08
N ALA A 37 -0.01 -3.96 -2.83
CA ALA A 37 -0.62 -3.20 -1.72
C ALA A 37 -0.83 -1.70 -2.01
N THR A 38 -0.40 -1.24 -3.18
CA THR A 38 -0.65 0.08 -3.73
C THR A 38 -2.04 0.22 -4.34
N GLY A 39 -2.71 -0.84 -4.80
CA GLY A 39 -4.06 -0.77 -5.40
C GLY A 39 -4.23 -1.51 -6.72
N LEU A 40 -5.49 -1.61 -7.17
CA LEU A 40 -5.84 -2.17 -8.47
C LEU A 40 -5.53 -1.19 -9.60
N ILE A 41 -5.21 -1.75 -10.79
CA ILE A 41 -4.92 -0.97 -11.99
C ILE A 41 -6.11 -0.07 -12.31
N ARG A 42 -5.85 1.20 -12.67
CA ARG A 42 -6.90 2.20 -12.96
C ARG A 42 -8.00 1.73 -13.92
N ARG A 43 -7.66 0.87 -14.87
CA ARG A 43 -8.54 0.38 -15.94
C ARG A 43 -9.36 -0.86 -15.53
N THR A 44 -9.19 -1.36 -14.30
CA THR A 44 -9.95 -2.50 -13.80
C THR A 44 -11.41 -2.11 -13.58
N ASP A 45 -12.33 -2.84 -14.19
CA ASP A 45 -13.75 -2.74 -13.89
C ASP A 45 -14.09 -3.60 -12.66
N LEU A 46 -14.35 -2.93 -11.53
CA LEU A 46 -14.64 -3.59 -10.26
C LEU A 46 -15.97 -4.36 -10.24
N SER A 47 -16.87 -4.12 -11.21
CA SER A 47 -18.13 -4.86 -11.31
C SER A 47 -17.94 -6.27 -11.87
N THR A 48 -16.91 -6.47 -12.68
CA THR A 48 -16.61 -7.74 -13.35
C THR A 48 -15.29 -8.38 -12.90
N TYR A 49 -14.47 -7.65 -12.14
CA TYR A 49 -13.18 -8.12 -11.66
C TYR A 49 -13.31 -9.26 -10.66
N ARG A 50 -12.67 -10.39 -10.96
CA ARG A 50 -12.59 -11.57 -10.09
C ARG A 50 -11.32 -11.54 -9.26
N CYS A 51 -11.45 -11.91 -7.99
CA CYS A 51 -10.34 -12.15 -7.08
C CYS A 51 -9.67 -13.49 -7.42
N SER A 52 -8.44 -13.71 -6.92
CA SER A 52 -7.74 -14.99 -7.02
C SER A 52 -8.50 -16.17 -6.38
N CYS A 53 -9.44 -15.90 -5.48
CA CYS A 53 -10.32 -16.93 -4.92
C CYS A 53 -11.46 -17.36 -5.87
N GLY A 54 -11.60 -16.76 -7.05
CA GLY A 54 -12.63 -17.07 -8.05
C GLY A 54 -13.88 -16.19 -7.96
N GLU A 55 -14.21 -15.67 -6.78
CA GLU A 55 -15.36 -14.78 -6.56
C GLU A 55 -15.16 -13.38 -7.14
N LEU A 56 -16.26 -12.63 -7.31
CA LEU A 56 -16.18 -11.20 -7.60
C LEU A 56 -15.42 -10.48 -6.49
N PHE A 57 -14.56 -9.54 -6.86
CA PHE A 57 -13.69 -8.87 -5.91
C PHE A 57 -14.46 -8.16 -4.78
N ARG A 58 -15.62 -7.59 -5.10
CA ARG A 58 -16.53 -6.96 -4.12
C ARG A 58 -17.22 -7.95 -3.19
N GLU A 59 -17.30 -9.21 -3.57
CA GLU A 59 -17.94 -10.29 -2.81
C GLU A 59 -16.90 -11.14 -2.07
N CYS A 60 -15.61 -10.95 -2.36
CA CYS A 60 -14.52 -11.67 -1.72
C CYS A 60 -14.51 -11.42 -0.21
N GLU A 61 -14.66 -12.49 0.57
CA GLU A 61 -14.66 -12.44 2.04
C GLU A 61 -13.33 -11.87 2.58
N PHE A 62 -12.21 -12.16 1.92
CA PHE A 62 -10.89 -11.60 2.22
C PHE A 62 -10.88 -10.07 2.24
N TRP A 63 -11.29 -9.47 1.13
CA TRP A 63 -11.25 -8.02 0.99
C TRP A 63 -12.33 -7.31 1.80
N ASN A 64 -13.50 -7.93 1.98
CA ASN A 64 -14.54 -7.40 2.85
C ASN A 64 -14.12 -7.39 4.32
N HIS A 65 -13.48 -8.47 4.79
CA HIS A 65 -12.90 -8.51 6.13
C HIS A 65 -11.88 -7.38 6.33
N ILE A 66 -10.92 -7.23 5.41
CA ILE A 66 -9.89 -6.17 5.49
C ILE A 66 -10.52 -4.77 5.49
N ALA A 67 -11.50 -4.52 4.62
CA ALA A 67 -12.19 -3.23 4.55
C ALA A 67 -12.96 -2.91 5.84
N ALA A 68 -13.59 -3.90 6.47
CA ALA A 68 -14.25 -3.74 7.76
C ALA A 68 -13.24 -3.52 8.89
N ARG A 69 -12.15 -4.30 8.90
CA ARG A 69 -11.16 -4.26 9.97
C ARG A 69 -10.34 -2.97 9.97
N THR A 70 -9.91 -2.50 8.81
CA THR A 70 -9.20 -1.21 8.68
C THR A 70 -10.07 -0.02 9.11
N ARG A 71 -11.38 -0.07 8.84
CA ARG A 71 -12.36 0.90 9.38
C ARG A 71 -12.44 0.83 10.90
N ALA A 72 -12.54 -0.36 11.47
CA ALA A 72 -12.56 -0.55 12.93
C ALA A 72 -11.28 -0.07 13.62
N LEU A 73 -10.13 -0.16 12.93
CA LEU A 73 -8.85 0.38 13.39
C LEU A 73 -8.71 1.91 13.24
N GLY A 74 -9.71 2.60 12.71
CA GLY A 74 -9.72 4.06 12.55
C GLY A 74 -8.92 4.59 11.35
N HIS A 75 -8.37 3.70 10.51
CA HIS A 75 -7.53 4.04 9.36
C HIS A 75 -8.00 3.26 8.14
N PRO A 76 -9.13 3.66 7.52
CA PRO A 76 -9.76 2.92 6.44
C PRO A 76 -8.92 2.93 5.17
N VAL A 77 -8.86 1.76 4.54
CA VAL A 77 -8.16 1.54 3.28
C VAL A 77 -9.20 1.30 2.19
N ASN A 78 -9.13 2.07 1.10
CA ASN A 78 -10.10 2.02 0.02
C ASN A 78 -9.80 0.86 -0.94
N VAL A 79 -9.94 -0.38 -0.48
CA VAL A 79 -9.61 -1.58 -1.28
C VAL A 79 -10.48 -1.70 -2.54
N PHE A 80 -11.70 -1.16 -2.50
CA PHE A 80 -12.69 -1.16 -3.60
C PHE A 80 -12.69 0.11 -4.46
N GLU A 81 -11.58 0.84 -4.49
CA GLU A 81 -11.33 1.94 -5.42
C GLU A 81 -10.17 1.59 -6.36
N THR A 82 -10.27 2.01 -7.62
CA THR A 82 -9.17 1.87 -8.58
C THR A 82 -8.12 2.97 -8.34
N ASN A 83 -6.87 2.73 -8.77
CA ASN A 83 -5.67 3.55 -8.56
C ASN A 83 -4.92 3.24 -7.27
N PHE A 84 -5.38 3.73 -6.13
CA PHE A 84 -4.60 3.63 -4.91
C PHE A 84 -5.40 3.43 -3.63
N TRP A 85 -4.96 2.50 -2.80
CA TRP A 85 -5.59 2.17 -1.52
C TRP A 85 -5.21 3.13 -0.37
N ASN A 86 -4.86 4.39 -0.66
CA ASN A 86 -4.34 5.37 0.32
C ASN A 86 -3.07 4.95 1.09
N THR A 87 -2.35 3.93 0.61
CA THR A 87 -1.08 3.43 1.14
C THR A 87 0.15 4.03 0.45
N HIS A 88 -0.05 4.94 -0.51
CA HIS A 88 1.03 5.58 -1.27
C HIS A 88 1.36 6.96 -0.71
N LEU A 89 2.65 7.31 -0.67
CA LEU A 89 3.05 8.66 -0.32
C LEU A 89 2.87 9.59 -1.53
N ARG A 90 1.98 10.57 -1.39
CA ARG A 90 1.87 11.69 -2.33
C ARG A 90 1.93 12.99 -1.57
N LEU A 91 3.01 13.74 -1.78
CA LEU A 91 3.28 15.02 -1.12
C LEU A 91 2.71 16.21 -1.91
N SER A 92 2.56 16.05 -3.23
CA SER A 92 1.98 17.10 -4.09
C SER A 92 1.07 16.51 -5.17
N ARG A 93 0.08 17.31 -5.60
CA ARG A 93 -0.76 16.99 -6.76
C ARG A 93 0.04 17.05 -8.06
N ASN A 94 1.01 17.96 -8.16
CA ASN A 94 1.84 18.11 -9.36
C ASN A 94 2.91 17.00 -9.43
N HIS A 95 2.96 16.28 -10.54
CA HIS A 95 3.84 15.13 -10.76
C HIS A 95 5.33 15.49 -10.69
N LEU A 96 5.73 16.67 -11.22
CA LEU A 96 7.13 17.13 -11.18
C LEU A 96 7.56 17.45 -9.75
N VAL A 97 6.73 18.21 -9.03
CA VAL A 97 6.98 18.60 -7.64
C VAL A 97 7.03 17.36 -6.76
N ASN A 98 6.10 16.42 -6.93
CA ASN A 98 6.13 15.16 -6.20
C ASN A 98 7.38 14.33 -6.54
N GLY A 99 7.86 14.39 -7.78
CA GLY A 99 9.12 13.77 -8.21
C GLY A 99 10.30 14.29 -7.41
N VAL A 100 10.47 15.61 -7.32
CA VAL A 100 11.55 16.25 -6.55
C VAL A 100 11.44 15.89 -5.07
N LEU A 101 10.22 15.92 -4.51
CA LEU A 101 9.98 15.71 -3.08
C LEU A 101 10.12 14.25 -2.63
N ALA A 102 9.87 13.27 -3.50
CA ALA A 102 9.74 11.87 -3.09
C ALA A 102 10.65 10.86 -3.83
N ARG A 103 11.25 11.21 -4.98
CA ARG A 103 12.15 10.29 -5.73
C ARG A 103 13.61 10.60 -5.43
N SER A 104 14.52 9.62 -5.56
CA SER A 104 15.96 9.93 -5.48
C SER A 104 16.33 11.00 -6.51
N LEU A 105 17.08 12.03 -6.08
CA LEU A 105 17.56 13.11 -6.95
C LEU A 105 18.84 12.72 -7.71
N GLY A 106 19.30 11.48 -7.56
CA GLY A 106 20.54 10.99 -8.18
C GLY A 106 21.82 11.49 -7.52
N TRP A 107 21.74 12.50 -6.65
CA TRP A 107 22.85 13.01 -5.85
C TRP A 107 22.53 12.89 -4.36
N GLU A 108 23.33 12.10 -3.65
CA GLU A 108 23.15 11.77 -2.24
C GLU A 108 23.09 13.02 -1.33
N PRO A 109 23.96 14.04 -1.49
CA PRO A 109 23.90 15.24 -0.65
C PRO A 109 22.59 16.03 -0.81
N LEU A 110 22.11 16.19 -2.05
CA LEU A 110 20.84 16.87 -2.32
C LEU A 110 19.65 16.10 -1.77
N THR A 111 19.70 14.77 -1.86
CA THR A 111 18.65 13.89 -1.30
C THR A 111 18.55 14.08 0.21
N ARG A 112 19.68 14.09 0.92
CA ARG A 112 19.71 14.35 2.38
C ARG A 112 19.25 15.75 2.75
N LEU A 113 19.68 16.78 2.02
CA LEU A 113 19.25 18.16 2.25
C LEU A 113 17.73 18.27 2.10
N ARG A 114 17.20 17.75 0.99
CA ARG A 114 15.76 17.71 0.73
C ARG A 114 15.04 16.96 1.85
N ASP A 115 15.51 15.79 2.25
CA ASP A 115 14.86 15.00 3.31
C ASP A 115 14.85 15.75 4.65
N GLY A 116 15.92 16.50 4.95
CA GLY A 116 15.98 17.40 6.10
C GLY A 116 14.97 18.55 6.04
N VAL A 117 14.67 19.08 4.85
CA VAL A 117 13.69 20.17 4.66
C VAL A 117 12.26 19.61 4.64
N VAL A 118 12.01 18.61 3.80
CA VAL A 118 10.69 17.97 3.63
C VAL A 118 10.26 17.26 4.90
N GLY A 119 11.16 16.60 5.62
CA GLY A 119 10.85 15.94 6.89
C GLY A 119 10.39 16.89 8.00
N ARG A 120 10.75 18.19 7.90
CA ARG A 120 10.32 19.24 8.84
C ARG A 120 9.02 19.92 8.43
N ALA A 121 8.58 19.79 7.18
CA ALA A 121 7.34 20.38 6.72
C ALA A 121 6.13 19.68 7.38
N PRO A 122 5.23 20.41 8.05
CA PRO A 122 4.12 19.81 8.80
C PRO A 122 3.17 19.01 7.90
N GLY A 123 2.96 19.47 6.65
CA GLY A 123 2.16 18.76 5.66
C GLY A 123 2.76 17.41 5.23
N ALA A 124 4.09 17.36 5.06
CA ALA A 124 4.78 16.13 4.70
C ALA A 124 4.81 15.15 5.89
N LYS A 125 5.10 15.62 7.10
CA LYS A 125 5.03 14.80 8.31
C LYS A 125 3.63 14.21 8.52
N ALA A 126 2.58 15.00 8.32
CA ALA A 126 1.20 14.53 8.39
C ALA A 126 0.87 13.50 7.28
N ALA A 127 1.34 13.72 6.05
CA ALA A 127 1.13 12.78 4.95
C ALA A 127 1.86 11.44 5.19
N ILE A 128 3.12 11.48 5.63
CA ILE A 128 3.91 10.30 5.98
C ILE A 128 3.24 9.55 7.14
N SER A 129 2.82 10.27 8.18
CA SER A 129 2.10 9.67 9.32
C SER A 129 0.82 8.98 8.86
N ARG A 130 -0.04 9.65 8.08
CA ARG A 130 -1.27 9.04 7.54
C ARG A 130 -0.99 7.79 6.71
N MET A 131 0.01 7.85 5.82
CA MET A 131 0.42 6.69 5.04
C MET A 131 0.86 5.54 5.95
N ALA A 132 1.72 5.81 6.94
CA ALA A 132 2.19 4.81 7.89
C ALA A 132 1.04 4.16 8.67
N TRP A 133 0.05 4.96 9.11
CA TRP A 133 -1.15 4.47 9.77
C TRP A 133 -2.03 3.60 8.87
N ASN A 134 -2.23 3.99 7.61
CA ASN A 134 -2.99 3.21 6.63
C ASN A 134 -2.28 1.89 6.26
N THR A 135 -0.95 1.93 6.12
CA THR A 135 -0.15 0.72 5.87
C THR A 135 -0.17 -0.20 7.09
N TRP A 136 -0.09 0.36 8.30
CA TRP A 136 -0.18 -0.40 9.54
C TRP A 136 -1.55 -1.07 9.71
N SER A 137 -2.66 -0.35 9.42
CA SER A 137 -4.00 -0.92 9.53
C SER A 137 -4.23 -2.02 8.50
N LEU A 138 -3.74 -1.84 7.27
CA LEU A 138 -3.77 -2.88 6.24
C LEU A 138 -2.99 -4.13 6.68
N ALA A 139 -1.74 -3.96 7.11
CA ALA A 139 -0.89 -5.08 7.51
C ALA A 139 -1.47 -5.81 8.75
N SER A 140 -2.01 -5.08 9.71
CA SER A 140 -2.67 -5.67 10.89
C SER A 140 -3.92 -6.47 10.49
N ALA A 141 -4.75 -5.91 9.61
CA ALA A 141 -5.97 -6.58 9.15
C ALA A 141 -5.69 -7.86 8.32
N VAL A 142 -4.55 -7.91 7.62
CA VAL A 142 -4.13 -9.11 6.88
C VAL A 142 -3.63 -10.21 7.81
N LEU A 143 -2.89 -9.86 8.87
CA LEU A 143 -2.31 -10.84 9.80
C LEU A 143 -3.31 -11.40 10.83
N GLU A 144 -4.42 -10.70 11.07
CA GLU A 144 -5.46 -11.13 12.01
C GLU A 144 -6.51 -12.05 11.38
N ARG A 145 -6.45 -12.25 10.07
CA ARG A 145 -7.33 -13.18 9.34
C ARG A 145 -6.66 -14.55 9.26
#